data_AF-A0AAV7GDL9-F1
#
_entry.id   AF-A0AAV7GDL9-F1
#
_cell.length_a   1.000
_cell.length_b   1.000
_cell.length_c   1.000
_cell.angle_alpha   90.00
_cell.angle_beta   90.00
_cell.angle_gamma   90.00
#
_symmetry.space_group_name_H-M   'P 1'
#
loop_
_entity.id
_entity.type
_entity.pdbx_description
1 polymer ?
#
loop_
_entity_poly.entity_id
_entity_poly.type
_entity_poly.pdbx_seq_one_letter_code
_entity_poly.pdbx_strand_id
1 'polypeptide(L)'
;MVKYMRESSNPTKSTKAMGRDLKVHFKNTRETAHALRKLPLSKAKRYLDDVIAHKQAIPFRRHYGGVGRTAQAKSRHSVGQGRWPVKSARFILDLLKNAESNADVKGLDVDALYIYHIQVNQAQKQQRRTYRAHGRINPYMSSPCHIELILSEKEEPVKKEPDIQIAARKPKKGQSGEGGRKDRNRWVTEANPNTIMISFRDIQFHQNAGN
;
A
#
# COMPACT_ATOMS: atom_id res chain seq x y z
N MET A 1 -2.72 31.05 11.27
CA MET A 1 -2.70 29.57 11.32
C MET A 1 -2.37 29.03 9.93
N VAL A 2 -1.53 28.00 9.82
CA VAL A 2 -1.19 27.41 8.51
C VAL A 2 -2.32 26.51 8.02
N LYS A 3 -2.69 26.62 6.74
CA LYS A 3 -3.70 25.74 6.13
C LYS A 3 -3.14 24.32 6.00
N TYR A 4 -3.84 23.35 6.57
CA TYR A 4 -3.56 21.92 6.39
C TYR A 4 -4.32 21.41 5.16
N MET A 5 -3.76 20.41 4.47
CA MET A 5 -4.46 19.80 3.33
C MET A 5 -5.62 18.90 3.79
N ARG A 6 -5.47 18.26 4.94
CA ARG A 6 -6.48 17.37 5.51
C ARG A 6 -6.80 17.78 6.94
N GLU A 7 -8.06 17.71 7.29
CA GLU A 7 -8.53 17.91 8.66
C GLU A 7 -8.78 16.55 9.34
N SER A 8 -8.59 16.52 10.65
CA SER A 8 -8.94 15.39 11.50
C SER A 8 -10.46 15.26 11.60
N SER A 9 -10.98 14.04 11.71
CA SER A 9 -12.42 13.82 11.93
C SER A 9 -12.90 14.44 13.25
N ASN A 10 -12.08 14.39 14.30
CA ASN A 10 -12.36 15.03 15.58
C ASN A 10 -11.19 15.97 15.96
N PRO A 11 -11.37 17.30 15.92
CA PRO A 11 -10.30 18.26 16.20
C PRO A 11 -9.88 18.29 17.68
N THR A 12 -10.77 17.88 18.59
CA THR A 12 -10.50 17.84 20.03
C THR A 12 -9.57 16.69 20.38
N LYS A 13 -9.82 15.50 19.81
CA LYS A 13 -8.99 14.28 20.01
C LYS A 13 -7.80 14.16 19.07
N SER A 14 -7.32 15.28 18.53
CA SER A 14 -6.22 15.28 17.58
C SER A 14 -5.27 16.45 17.78
N THR A 15 -4.01 16.23 17.43
CA THR A 15 -2.97 17.26 17.47
C THR A 15 -2.36 17.42 16.10
N LYS A 16 -1.90 18.65 15.83
CA LYS A 16 -1.31 19.02 14.55
C LYS A 16 0.11 19.50 14.78
N ALA A 17 1.00 19.18 13.85
CA ALA A 17 2.33 19.73 13.77
C ALA A 17 2.71 19.96 12.31
N MET A 18 3.55 20.95 12.04
CA MET A 18 4.02 21.22 10.69
C MET A 18 5.49 21.66 10.70
N GLY A 19 6.27 21.09 9.79
CA GLY A 19 7.60 21.59 9.44
C GLY A 19 7.53 22.37 8.14
N ARG A 20 8.07 23.59 8.10
CA ARG A 20 8.08 24.45 6.91
C ARG A 20 9.48 24.64 6.36
N ASP A 21 9.59 24.72 5.03
CA ASP A 21 10.82 25.01 4.29
C ASP A 21 12.03 24.17 4.73
N LEU A 22 11.78 22.92 5.09
CA LEU A 22 12.80 22.03 5.61
C LEU A 22 13.79 21.69 4.50
N LYS A 23 15.08 21.94 4.74
CA LYS A 23 16.17 21.70 3.77
C LYS A 23 16.60 20.23 3.76
N VAL A 24 15.66 19.36 3.38
CA VAL A 24 15.84 17.91 3.22
C VAL A 24 15.45 17.45 1.83
N HIS A 25 15.84 16.24 1.43
CA HIS A 25 15.51 15.74 0.10
C HIS A 25 14.05 15.29 0.03
N PHE A 26 13.19 16.07 -0.64
CA PHE A 26 11.75 15.81 -0.76
C PHE A 26 11.39 14.33 -1.00
N LYS A 27 12.02 13.70 -2.00
CA LYS A 27 11.70 12.31 -2.37
C LYS A 27 11.98 11.32 -1.24
N ASN A 28 13.06 11.52 -0.49
CA ASN A 28 13.43 10.63 0.62
C ASN A 28 12.49 10.84 1.81
N THR A 29 12.18 12.11 2.11
CA THR A 29 11.25 12.48 3.17
C THR A 29 9.85 11.94 2.89
N ARG A 30 9.38 11.96 1.64
CA ARG A 30 8.09 11.39 1.24
C ARG A 30 8.02 9.89 1.48
N GLU A 31 9.04 9.12 1.09
CA GLU A 31 9.06 7.67 1.35
C GLU A 31 9.12 7.38 2.86
N THR A 32 9.90 8.17 3.61
CA THR A 32 10.00 8.07 5.07
C THR A 32 8.65 8.32 5.73
N ALA A 33 7.99 9.41 5.39
CA ALA A 33 6.67 9.74 5.90
C ALA A 33 5.62 8.66 5.56
N HIS A 34 5.65 8.15 4.34
CA HIS A 34 4.75 7.08 3.93
C HIS A 34 4.93 5.80 4.75
N ALA A 35 6.17 5.47 5.15
CA ALA A 35 6.46 4.30 5.98
C ALA A 35 5.94 4.42 7.43
N LEU A 36 5.71 5.64 7.92
CA LEU A 36 5.24 5.91 9.28
C LEU A 36 3.71 5.96 9.41
N ARG A 37 2.99 6.02 8.29
CA ARG A 37 1.53 6.21 8.28
C ARG A 37 0.84 5.08 9.06
N LYS A 38 -0.11 5.42 9.93
CA LYS A 38 -0.89 4.50 10.78
C LYS A 38 -0.08 3.74 11.85
N LEU A 39 1.15 4.14 12.14
CA LEU A 39 1.89 3.58 13.27
C LEU A 39 1.52 4.31 14.58
N PRO A 40 1.56 3.61 15.73
CA PRO A 40 1.50 4.27 17.03
C PRO A 40 2.76 5.13 17.23
N LEU A 41 2.62 6.20 18.00
CA LEU A 41 3.67 7.23 18.15
C LEU A 41 4.98 6.65 18.69
N SER A 42 4.91 5.83 19.74
CA SER A 42 6.06 5.16 20.36
C SER A 42 6.85 4.30 19.37
N LYS A 43 6.14 3.48 18.58
CA LYS A 43 6.74 2.63 17.53
C LYS A 43 7.34 3.46 16.40
N ALA A 44 6.70 4.57 16.02
CA ALA A 44 7.19 5.46 14.98
C ALA A 44 8.54 6.09 15.35
N LYS A 45 8.69 6.57 16.59
CA LYS A 45 9.96 7.10 17.10
C LYS A 45 11.07 6.05 17.07
N ARG A 46 10.80 4.88 17.70
CA ARG A 46 11.76 3.76 17.72
C ARG A 46 12.18 3.35 16.31
N TYR A 47 11.24 3.30 15.37
CA TYR A 47 11.54 2.96 13.99
C TYR A 47 12.48 3.99 13.33
N LEU A 48 12.29 5.28 13.58
CA LEU A 48 13.19 6.32 13.04
C LEU A 48 14.58 6.26 13.67
N ASP A 49 14.68 5.97 14.97
CA ASP A 49 15.97 5.76 15.63
C ASP A 49 16.70 4.54 15.04
N ASP A 50 15.98 3.45 14.77
CA ASP A 50 16.53 2.27 14.09
C ASP A 50 16.98 2.58 12.66
N VAL A 51 16.29 3.48 11.94
CA VAL A 51 16.73 3.94 10.61
C VAL A 51 18.02 4.76 10.71
N ILE A 52 18.12 5.65 11.71
CA ILE A 52 19.33 6.45 11.96
C ILE A 52 20.52 5.53 12.29
N ALA A 53 20.28 4.48 13.08
CA ALA A 53 21.24 3.43 13.42
C ALA A 53 21.47 2.39 12.31
N HIS A 54 20.83 2.53 11.14
CA HIS A 54 20.91 1.61 10.00
C HIS A 54 20.45 0.16 10.28
N LYS A 55 19.70 -0.05 11.37
CA LYS A 55 19.14 -1.36 11.76
C LYS A 55 17.92 -1.72 10.93
N GLN A 56 17.14 -0.73 10.52
CA GLN A 56 15.95 -0.94 9.68
C GLN A 56 15.91 0.01 8.49
N ALA A 57 15.70 -0.54 7.30
CA ALA A 57 15.61 0.24 6.07
C ALA A 57 14.19 0.79 5.84
N ILE A 58 14.11 1.97 5.22
CA ILE A 58 12.87 2.55 4.71
C ILE A 58 12.62 1.99 3.31
N PRO A 59 11.44 1.41 3.03
CA PRO A 59 11.11 0.94 1.70
C PRO A 59 10.82 2.12 0.76
N PHE A 60 11.44 2.11 -0.42
CA PHE A 60 11.19 3.12 -1.46
C PHE A 60 10.18 2.56 -2.47
N ARG A 61 8.99 3.16 -2.54
CA ARG A 61 7.87 2.68 -3.36
C ARG A 61 7.63 3.48 -4.62
N ARG A 62 7.78 4.82 -4.58
CA ARG A 62 7.56 5.69 -5.76
C ARG A 62 8.89 6.14 -6.38
N HIS A 63 9.85 6.54 -5.55
CA HIS A 63 11.10 7.12 -6.01
C HIS A 63 12.26 6.11 -6.01
N TYR A 64 12.11 5.04 -6.79
CA TYR A 64 13.02 3.88 -6.76
C TYR A 64 14.06 3.82 -7.90
N GLY A 65 14.16 4.85 -8.75
CA GLY A 65 15.13 4.89 -9.84
C GLY A 65 16.58 4.87 -9.33
N GLY A 66 17.30 3.78 -9.59
CA GLY A 66 18.69 3.58 -9.12
C GLY A 66 18.83 3.30 -7.62
N VAL A 67 17.76 2.92 -6.93
CA VAL A 67 17.83 2.56 -5.50
C VAL A 67 18.23 1.11 -5.34
N GLY A 68 19.29 0.88 -4.54
CA GLY A 68 19.77 -0.45 -4.18
C GLY A 68 18.71 -1.31 -3.47
N ARG A 69 18.84 -2.63 -3.61
CA ARG A 69 17.97 -3.61 -2.93
C ARG A 69 18.62 -4.04 -1.61
N THR A 70 17.80 -4.20 -0.59
CA THR A 70 18.24 -4.62 0.75
C THR A 70 17.26 -5.67 1.30
N ALA A 71 17.77 -6.73 1.93
CA ALA A 71 16.94 -7.78 2.53
C ALA A 71 15.97 -7.22 3.60
N GLN A 72 16.43 -6.25 4.40
CA GLN A 72 15.61 -5.57 5.41
C GLN A 72 14.33 -4.95 4.83
N ALA A 73 14.40 -4.39 3.61
CA ALA A 73 13.26 -3.76 2.96
C ALA A 73 12.21 -4.78 2.48
N LYS A 74 12.59 -6.05 2.26
CA LYS A 74 11.67 -7.12 1.84
C LYS A 74 10.57 -7.38 2.87
N SER A 75 10.88 -7.24 4.16
CA SER A 75 9.91 -7.41 5.26
C SER A 75 8.71 -6.47 5.17
N ARG A 76 8.86 -5.30 4.56
CA ARG A 76 7.83 -4.26 4.46
C ARG A 76 7.35 -3.98 3.03
N HIS A 77 8.05 -4.51 2.03
CA HIS A 77 7.76 -4.28 0.62
C HIS A 77 8.38 -5.35 -0.28
N SER A 78 7.57 -5.98 -1.12
CA SER A 78 7.97 -7.11 -1.97
C SER A 78 9.15 -6.82 -2.90
N VAL A 79 9.26 -5.59 -3.42
CA VAL A 79 10.31 -5.20 -4.39
C VAL A 79 11.71 -5.17 -3.76
N GLY A 80 11.80 -5.09 -2.42
CA GLY A 80 13.06 -5.12 -1.68
C GLY A 80 13.97 -3.90 -1.86
N GLN A 81 13.49 -2.82 -2.50
CA GLN A 81 14.23 -1.56 -2.62
C GLN A 81 14.06 -0.70 -1.36
N GLY A 82 15.18 -0.27 -0.78
CA GLY A 82 15.15 0.55 0.43
C GLY A 82 16.50 1.19 0.76
N ARG A 83 16.46 2.24 1.56
CA ARG A 83 17.64 3.01 2.03
C ARG A 83 17.42 3.48 3.46
N TRP A 84 18.47 4.07 4.04
CA TRP A 84 18.46 4.73 5.35
C TRP A 84 18.63 6.25 5.20
N PRO A 85 17.58 7.01 4.86
CA PRO A 85 17.67 8.46 4.72
C PRO A 85 17.77 9.17 6.09
N VAL A 86 18.95 9.13 6.70
CA VAL A 86 19.23 9.63 8.06
C VAL A 86 18.78 11.08 8.26
N LYS A 87 19.10 11.98 7.32
CA LYS A 87 18.71 13.40 7.43
C LYS A 87 17.19 13.55 7.50
N SER A 88 16.45 12.91 6.59
CA SER A 88 14.98 12.97 6.59
C SER A 88 14.38 12.35 7.86
N ALA A 89 14.95 11.26 8.36
CA ALA A 89 14.49 10.60 9.59
C ALA A 89 14.62 11.52 10.82
N ARG A 90 15.75 12.22 10.97
CA ARG A 90 15.98 13.18 12.07
C ARG A 90 14.94 14.30 12.08
N PHE A 91 14.71 14.95 10.94
CA PHE A 91 13.72 16.03 10.86
C PHE A 91 12.29 15.57 11.16
N ILE A 92 11.92 14.34 10.78
CA ILE A 92 10.60 13.79 11.10
C ILE A 92 10.51 13.40 12.58
N LEU A 93 11.59 12.90 13.17
CA LEU A 93 11.66 12.58 14.60
C LEU A 93 11.45 13.86 15.44
N ASP A 94 12.10 14.95 15.08
CA ASP A 94 11.93 16.24 15.76
C ASP A 94 10.49 16.77 15.62
N LEU A 95 9.86 16.56 14.45
CA LEU A 95 8.46 16.90 14.24
C LEU A 95 7.50 16.05 15.09
N LEU A 96 7.81 14.77 15.29
CA LEU A 96 7.03 13.88 16.16
C LEU A 96 7.14 14.28 17.64
N LYS A 97 8.34 14.67 18.11
CA LYS A 97 8.54 15.21 19.47
C LYS A 97 7.74 16.50 19.67
N ASN A 98 7.75 17.40 18.69
CA ASN A 98 6.94 18.61 18.75
C ASN A 98 5.43 18.29 18.77
N ALA A 99 4.98 17.29 17.99
CA ALA A 99 3.58 16.87 17.98
C ALA A 99 3.12 16.22 19.29
N GLU A 100 4.03 15.53 19.98
CA GLU A 100 3.83 14.99 21.33
C GLU A 100 3.68 16.11 22.35
N SER A 101 4.59 17.10 22.37
CA SER A 101 4.45 18.26 23.26
C SER A 101 3.13 19.02 23.03
N ASN A 102 2.67 19.11 21.77
CA ASN A 102 1.35 19.67 21.46
C ASN A 102 0.19 18.81 21.99
N ALA A 103 0.37 17.50 22.11
CA ALA A 103 -0.62 16.59 22.68
C ALA A 103 -0.70 16.71 24.20
N ASP A 104 0.45 16.83 24.86
CA ASP A 104 0.54 17.07 26.31
C ASP A 104 -0.20 18.35 26.69
N VAL A 105 0.02 19.44 25.94
CA VAL A 105 -0.66 20.72 26.15
C VAL A 105 -2.18 20.62 25.95
N LYS A 106 -2.64 19.71 25.08
CA LYS A 106 -4.07 19.44 24.89
C LYS A 106 -4.65 18.45 25.91
N GLY A 107 -3.82 17.82 26.75
CA GLY A 107 -4.24 16.79 27.70
C GLY A 107 -4.70 15.49 27.03
N LEU A 108 -4.17 15.16 25.84
CA LEU A 108 -4.42 13.87 25.21
C LEU A 108 -3.48 12.80 25.78
N ASP A 109 -3.94 11.55 25.84
CA ASP A 109 -3.08 10.44 26.25
C ASP A 109 -2.05 10.11 25.15
N VAL A 110 -0.77 10.34 25.44
CA VAL A 110 0.36 10.15 24.52
C VAL A 110 0.51 8.71 24.07
N ASP A 111 0.18 7.74 24.93
CA ASP A 111 0.37 6.32 24.64
C ASP A 111 -0.69 5.79 23.67
N ALA A 112 -1.91 6.37 23.71
CA ALA A 112 -2.99 6.06 22.80
C ALA A 112 -2.87 6.74 21.41
N LEU A 113 -1.89 7.64 21.22
CA LEU A 113 -1.73 8.37 19.96
C LEU A 113 -1.16 7.51 18.84
N TYR A 114 -1.70 7.73 17.64
CA TYR A 114 -1.15 7.20 16.41
C TYR A 114 -1.12 8.25 15.30
N ILE A 115 -0.27 8.00 14.30
CA ILE A 115 -0.15 8.86 13.13
C ILE A 115 -1.36 8.65 12.22
N TYR A 116 -2.36 9.52 12.35
CA TYR A 116 -3.55 9.52 11.50
C TYR A 116 -3.21 9.93 10.07
N HIS A 117 -2.55 11.08 9.93
CA HIS A 117 -2.19 11.62 8.64
C HIS A 117 -0.78 12.20 8.67
N ILE A 118 0.01 11.87 7.64
CA ILE A 118 1.29 12.51 7.39
C ILE A 118 1.42 12.75 5.90
N GLN A 119 1.84 13.95 5.55
CA GLN A 119 2.00 14.36 4.16
C GLN A 119 3.27 15.20 4.01
N VAL A 120 3.89 15.08 2.85
CA VAL A 120 5.07 15.85 2.48
C VAL A 120 4.79 16.54 1.15
N ASN A 121 4.88 17.87 1.14
CA ASN A 121 4.68 18.72 -0.03
C ASN A 121 6.02 19.34 -0.44
N GLN A 122 6.25 19.52 -1.75
CA GLN A 122 7.41 20.26 -2.21
C GLN A 122 7.25 21.73 -1.83
N ALA A 123 8.31 22.32 -1.29
CA ALA A 123 8.42 23.75 -1.05
C ALA A 123 9.16 24.43 -2.22
N GLN A 124 9.27 25.76 -2.18
CA GLN A 124 9.95 26.53 -3.21
C GLN A 124 11.40 26.07 -3.39
N LYS A 125 11.81 25.76 -4.62
CA LYS A 125 13.18 25.34 -4.93
C LYS A 125 14.15 26.51 -4.74
N GLN A 126 15.21 26.31 -3.97
CA GLN A 126 16.28 27.29 -3.89
C GLN A 126 17.13 27.21 -5.15
N GLN A 127 17.34 28.36 -5.81
CA GLN A 127 18.12 28.42 -7.03
C GLN A 127 19.60 28.64 -6.74
N ARG A 128 20.46 27.84 -7.38
CA ARG A 128 21.91 28.06 -7.49
C ARG A 128 22.34 27.74 -8.92
N ARG A 129 23.33 28.45 -9.42
CA ARG A 129 23.95 28.18 -10.72
C ARG A 129 25.22 27.37 -10.51
N THR A 130 25.53 26.48 -11.44
CA THR A 130 26.77 25.69 -11.46
C THR A 130 27.38 25.79 -12.85
N TYR A 131 28.61 26.29 -12.90
CA TYR A 131 29.39 26.36 -14.13
C TYR A 131 29.88 24.96 -14.51
N ARG A 132 29.82 24.66 -15.80
CA ARG A 132 30.22 23.37 -16.38
C ARG A 132 31.20 23.62 -17.52
N ALA A 133 31.83 22.55 -17.97
CA ALA A 133 32.74 22.58 -19.11
C ALA A 133 32.10 23.26 -20.33
N HIS A 134 32.94 23.86 -21.18
CA HIS A 134 32.55 24.58 -22.38
C HIS A 134 31.58 25.75 -22.14
N GLY A 135 31.74 26.46 -21.02
CA GLY A 135 30.96 27.67 -20.71
C GLY A 135 29.47 27.42 -20.39
N ARG A 136 29.05 26.17 -20.22
CA ARG A 136 27.65 25.82 -19.93
C ARG A 136 27.28 26.20 -18.49
N ILE A 137 26.07 26.71 -18.28
CA ILE A 137 25.55 27.06 -16.95
C ILE A 137 24.31 26.20 -16.68
N ASN A 138 24.41 25.30 -15.69
CA ASN A 138 23.31 24.43 -15.29
C ASN A 138 22.79 24.81 -13.90
N PRO A 139 21.49 24.60 -13.61
CA PRO A 139 20.94 24.79 -12.28
C PRO A 139 21.32 23.64 -11.34
N TYR A 140 21.66 23.97 -10.09
CA TYR A 140 21.75 23.02 -8.99
C TYR A 140 20.81 23.46 -7.86
N MET A 141 19.58 22.93 -7.89
CA MET A 141 18.50 23.38 -7.02
C MET A 141 18.32 22.45 -5.83
N SER A 142 18.14 23.01 -4.63
CA SER A 142 17.63 22.20 -3.50
C SER A 142 16.11 22.09 -3.59
N SER A 143 15.57 20.94 -3.17
CA SER A 143 14.12 20.69 -3.11
C SER A 143 13.66 20.60 -1.66
N PRO A 144 13.51 21.74 -0.96
CA PRO A 144 12.98 21.75 0.40
C PRO A 144 11.53 21.24 0.42
N CYS A 145 11.01 20.93 1.59
CA CYS A 145 9.65 20.42 1.74
C CYS A 145 8.92 20.95 2.97
N HIS A 146 7.60 21.02 2.86
CA HIS A 146 6.70 21.15 4.00
C HIS A 146 6.25 19.76 4.43
N ILE A 147 6.23 19.49 5.73
CA ILE A 147 5.74 18.24 6.29
C ILE A 147 4.56 18.57 7.20
N GLU A 148 3.42 17.96 6.93
CA GLU A 148 2.19 18.10 7.72
C GLU A 148 1.95 16.79 8.47
N LEU A 149 1.69 16.90 9.77
CA LEU A 149 1.45 15.77 10.65
C LEU A 149 0.18 16.02 11.46
N ILE A 150 -0.66 14.98 11.55
CA ILE A 150 -1.84 14.93 12.40
C ILE A 150 -1.78 13.63 13.19
N LEU A 151 -1.75 13.76 14.51
CA LEU A 151 -1.93 12.65 15.43
C LEU A 151 -3.39 12.61 15.86
N SER A 152 -3.92 11.42 16.06
CA SER A 152 -5.24 11.24 16.63
C SER A 152 -5.16 10.18 17.71
N GLU A 153 -6.00 10.34 18.72
CA GLU A 153 -6.21 9.33 19.73
C GLU A 153 -6.95 8.14 19.12
N LYS A 154 -6.56 6.93 19.47
CA LYS A 154 -7.24 5.73 19.00
C LYS A 154 -8.51 5.53 19.83
N GLU A 155 -9.67 5.60 19.19
CA GLU A 155 -10.91 5.20 19.83
C GLU A 155 -10.88 3.69 20.06
N GLU A 156 -11.13 3.26 21.30
CA GLU A 156 -11.32 1.84 21.57
C GLU A 156 -12.50 1.34 20.73
N PRO A 157 -12.33 0.26 19.96
CA PRO A 157 -13.43 -0.26 19.17
C PRO A 157 -14.52 -0.74 20.13
N VAL A 158 -15.67 -0.07 20.10
CA VAL A 158 -16.90 -0.56 20.75
C VAL A 158 -17.12 -1.98 20.25
N LYS A 159 -17.19 -2.94 21.17
CA LYS A 159 -17.47 -4.34 20.85
C LYS A 159 -18.75 -4.36 20.01
N LYS A 160 -18.64 -4.76 18.74
CA LYS A 160 -19.82 -5.08 17.95
C LYS A 160 -20.59 -6.16 18.71
N GLU A 161 -21.89 -5.96 18.86
CA GLU A 161 -22.78 -7.00 19.37
C GLU A 161 -22.56 -8.28 18.54
N PRO A 162 -22.58 -9.46 19.16
CA PRO A 162 -22.43 -10.71 18.43
C PRO A 162 -23.52 -10.75 17.34
N ASP A 163 -23.11 -10.93 16.09
CA ASP A 163 -24.04 -11.13 14.97
C ASP A 163 -24.98 -12.29 15.36
N ILE A 164 -26.22 -11.96 15.69
CA ILE A 164 -27.27 -12.96 15.92
C ILE A 164 -27.39 -13.72 14.60
N GLN A 165 -26.94 -14.97 14.60
CA GLN A 165 -27.06 -15.86 13.45
C GLN A 165 -28.55 -16.04 13.15
N ILE A 166 -29.11 -15.21 12.27
CA ILE A 166 -30.41 -15.48 11.68
C ILE A 166 -30.22 -16.77 10.87
N ALA A 167 -30.75 -17.86 11.41
CA ALA A 167 -30.64 -19.20 10.87
C ALA A 167 -30.87 -19.19 9.36
N ALA A 168 -29.89 -19.73 8.62
CA ALA A 168 -29.99 -19.92 7.19
C ALA A 168 -31.30 -20.64 6.85
N ARG A 169 -32.21 -19.97 6.13
CA ARG A 169 -33.38 -20.61 5.53
C ARG A 169 -32.86 -21.71 4.59
N LYS A 170 -33.12 -22.98 4.94
CA LYS A 170 -32.80 -24.14 4.10
C LYS A 170 -33.45 -23.96 2.71
N PRO A 171 -32.72 -24.18 1.59
CA PRO A 171 -33.36 -24.27 0.29
C PRO A 171 -34.30 -25.50 0.25
N LYS A 172 -35.54 -25.31 -0.23
CA LYS A 172 -36.51 -26.39 -0.44
C LYS A 172 -35.92 -27.42 -1.40
N LYS A 173 -35.73 -28.65 -0.93
CA LYS A 173 -35.31 -29.81 -1.72
C LYS A 173 -36.53 -30.28 -2.54
N GLY A 174 -36.44 -30.18 -3.87
CA GLY A 174 -37.44 -30.75 -4.78
C GLY A 174 -37.50 -32.27 -4.60
N GLN A 175 -38.72 -32.82 -4.55
CA GLN A 175 -38.99 -34.25 -4.53
C GLN A 175 -38.54 -34.87 -5.86
N SER A 176 -37.60 -35.80 -5.81
CA SER A 176 -37.33 -36.77 -6.88
C SER A 176 -38.03 -38.07 -6.53
N GLY A 177 -38.96 -38.52 -7.36
CA GLY A 177 -39.64 -39.81 -7.23
C GLY A 177 -38.70 -40.99 -7.46
N GLU A 178 -38.90 -42.05 -6.67
CA GLU A 178 -38.46 -43.43 -6.95
C GLU A 178 -39.10 -43.91 -8.27
N GLY A 179 -38.54 -44.84 -9.05
CA GLY A 179 -37.39 -45.72 -8.89
C GLY A 179 -37.25 -46.60 -10.14
N GLY A 180 -36.16 -47.36 -10.23
CA GLY A 180 -35.99 -48.36 -11.29
C GLY A 180 -34.53 -48.76 -11.53
N ARG A 181 -34.17 -49.96 -11.09
CA ARG A 181 -32.82 -50.56 -11.03
C ARG A 181 -32.16 -50.80 -12.40
N LYS A 182 -30.81 -50.70 -12.37
CA LYS A 182 -29.74 -51.53 -12.96
C LYS A 182 -30.05 -52.20 -14.32
N ASP A 183 -29.18 -52.08 -15.33
CA ASP A 183 -28.08 -53.05 -15.40
C ASP A 183 -26.81 -52.59 -16.11
N ARG A 184 -25.71 -53.14 -15.59
CA ARG A 184 -24.33 -53.01 -16.04
C ARG A 184 -24.07 -54.06 -17.11
N ASN A 185 -23.33 -53.67 -18.14
CA ASN A 185 -22.55 -54.53 -19.05
C ASN A 185 -23.36 -55.49 -19.95
N ARG A 186 -23.34 -55.25 -21.27
CA ARG A 186 -22.50 -55.99 -22.24
C ARG A 186 -23.10 -55.98 -23.65
N TRP A 187 -22.41 -55.27 -24.55
CA TRP A 187 -22.08 -55.60 -25.94
C TRP A 187 -23.16 -55.95 -26.98
N VAL A 188 -22.76 -55.71 -28.23
CA VAL A 188 -23.16 -56.38 -29.49
C VAL A 188 -24.17 -55.61 -30.34
N THR A 189 -23.57 -54.95 -31.33
CA THR A 189 -23.95 -54.89 -32.75
C THR A 189 -25.30 -55.46 -33.15
N GLU A 190 -26.11 -54.67 -33.85
CA GLU A 190 -26.78 -55.09 -35.09
C GLU A 190 -27.47 -53.90 -35.75
N ALA A 191 -27.24 -53.76 -37.05
CA ALA A 191 -27.91 -52.82 -37.93
C ALA A 191 -29.28 -53.38 -38.35
N ASN A 192 -30.28 -52.51 -38.56
CA ASN A 192 -31.43 -52.80 -39.42
C ASN A 192 -32.03 -51.46 -39.94
N PRO A 193 -32.60 -51.39 -41.15
CA PRO A 193 -31.87 -50.80 -42.26
C PRO A 193 -32.85 -50.07 -43.19
N ASN A 194 -33.48 -48.96 -42.80
CA ASN A 194 -34.39 -48.26 -43.73
C ASN A 194 -34.72 -46.84 -43.27
N THR A 195 -33.72 -45.98 -43.23
CA THR A 195 -33.94 -44.54 -43.40
C THR A 195 -32.78 -43.96 -44.20
N ILE A 196 -33.01 -43.85 -45.51
CA ILE A 196 -32.21 -43.10 -46.45
C ILE A 196 -32.59 -41.63 -46.28
N MET A 197 -31.63 -40.74 -46.02
CA MET A 197 -31.59 -39.39 -46.61
C MET A 197 -30.17 -38.81 -46.56
N ILE A 198 -29.50 -38.93 -47.72
CA ILE A 198 -28.59 -37.98 -48.37
C ILE A 198 -27.31 -37.55 -47.61
N SER A 199 -26.21 -38.12 -48.09
CA SER A 199 -24.82 -37.78 -47.82
C SER A 199 -24.42 -36.41 -48.38
N PHE A 200 -23.86 -35.54 -47.55
CA PHE A 200 -22.79 -34.65 -47.99
C PHE A 200 -21.47 -35.36 -47.71
N ARG A 201 -21.10 -36.16 -48.70
CA ARG A 201 -19.73 -36.59 -48.97
C ARG A 201 -18.80 -35.39 -48.91
N ASP A 202 -17.64 -35.63 -48.30
CA ASP A 202 -16.35 -35.07 -48.69
C ASP A 202 -16.15 -33.57 -48.43
N ILE A 203 -15.32 -33.25 -47.43
CA ILE A 203 -14.01 -32.58 -47.61
C ILE A 203 -13.22 -32.76 -46.30
N GLN A 204 -12.59 -33.92 -46.16
CA GLN A 204 -11.25 -34.00 -45.59
C GLN A 204 -10.35 -34.43 -46.75
N PHE A 205 -9.62 -33.48 -47.34
CA PHE A 205 -8.53 -33.83 -48.24
C PHE A 205 -7.26 -33.99 -47.41
N HIS A 206 -6.83 -35.25 -47.35
CA HIS A 206 -5.53 -35.70 -46.88
C HIS A 206 -4.53 -35.62 -48.06
N GLN A 207 -3.24 -35.42 -47.73
CA GLN A 207 -2.06 -35.95 -48.44
C GLN A 207 -1.65 -35.24 -49.75
N ASN A 208 -0.37 -35.13 -50.13
CA ASN A 208 0.90 -35.60 -49.59
C ASN A 208 2.07 -34.91 -50.33
N ALA A 209 3.23 -34.88 -49.67
CA ALA A 209 4.59 -35.12 -50.18
C ALA A 209 5.16 -34.35 -51.40
N GLY A 210 6.30 -33.70 -51.15
CA GLY A 210 7.57 -34.06 -51.80
C GLY A 210 7.98 -33.32 -53.09
N ASN A 211 8.82 -32.28 -52.95
CA ASN A 211 10.21 -32.23 -53.45
C ASN A 211 10.90 -30.98 -52.89
#